data_AF-A0A1F9YWC1-F1
#
_entry.id   AF-A0A1F9YWC1-F1
#
_cell.length_a   1.000
_cell.length_b   1.000
_cell.length_c   1.000
_cell.angle_alpha   90.00
_cell.angle_beta   90.00
_cell.angle_gamma   90.00
#
_symmetry.space_group_name_H-M   'P 1'
#
loop_
_entity.id
_entity.type
_entity.pdbx_description
1 polymer ?
#
loop_
_entity_poly.entity_id
_entity_poly.type
_entity_poly.pdbx_seq_one_letter_code
_entity_poly.pdbx_strand_id
1 'polypeptide(L)'
;MKMKKYFLLVFVSLYLSTSLAVYLYSAAPKTQKKNALAGIVTTTKGKVQVSKNGKDFKQAKIGDFLYEGDTVKTLKKSQSAVTYTNGVIIKSNQNTEYLISISEQLEKIGSRIKLASGQLWTKVRPKTKFEIKTPVAVVAVRGTEFDLNYDGRNLDLAVYDGTVNLGNEKGSKDVNKGQKSSCSGGNPPGDPEPNDKKNDWQGDLATKGVLKLESKILKPIVSVPMEVLISVYDNSNKIDATYKDSITVKSELTTMLFSIDGSKWDKEITADAAAGVLKIFSKCSEVGSGSIAASAENYAPGTLDLSFETPKNKNLRMKIKTETGEEDVILKFEKKP
;
A
#
# COMPACT_ATOMS: atom_id res chain seq x y z
N MET A 1 71.98 -19.23 -37.24
CA MET A 1 71.00 -18.12 -37.31
C MET A 1 69.83 -18.45 -36.38
N LYS A 2 69.90 -17.93 -35.14
CA LYS A 2 69.05 -18.25 -33.98
C LYS A 2 67.94 -17.20 -33.84
N MET A 3 66.77 -17.37 -34.45
CA MET A 3 65.58 -16.54 -34.13
C MET A 3 64.28 -17.22 -34.59
N LYS A 4 63.85 -18.31 -33.96
CA LYS A 4 62.49 -18.86 -34.22
C LYS A 4 61.76 -19.47 -33.02
N LYS A 5 62.36 -19.53 -31.82
CA LYS A 5 61.73 -20.20 -30.65
C LYS A 5 61.12 -19.28 -29.60
N TYR A 6 61.32 -17.96 -29.65
CA TYR A 6 60.76 -17.02 -28.66
C TYR A 6 59.52 -16.25 -29.13
N PHE A 7 59.16 -16.32 -30.41
CA PHE A 7 58.03 -15.56 -30.94
C PHE A 7 56.66 -16.24 -30.65
N LEU A 8 56.66 -17.55 -30.40
CA LEU A 8 55.43 -18.31 -30.12
C LEU A 8 54.99 -18.22 -28.64
N LEU A 9 55.90 -17.88 -27.72
CA LEU A 9 55.62 -17.83 -26.28
C LEU A 9 55.02 -16.49 -25.81
N VAL A 10 55.10 -15.43 -26.61
CA VAL A 10 54.54 -14.10 -26.26
C VAL A 10 53.06 -13.98 -26.69
N PHE A 11 52.60 -14.78 -27.65
CA PHE A 11 51.20 -14.72 -28.11
C PHE A 11 50.24 -15.57 -27.27
N VAL A 12 50.72 -16.61 -26.57
CA VAL A 12 49.86 -17.45 -25.71
C VAL A 12 49.62 -16.79 -24.33
N SER A 13 50.50 -15.91 -23.86
CA SER A 13 50.29 -15.17 -22.60
C SER A 13 49.38 -13.95 -22.74
N LEU A 14 49.17 -13.44 -23.96
CA LEU A 14 48.27 -12.29 -24.22
C LEU A 14 46.81 -12.69 -24.47
N TYR A 15 46.56 -13.96 -24.82
CA TYR A 15 45.20 -14.50 -24.97
C TYR A 15 44.63 -15.10 -23.68
N LEU A 16 45.47 -15.38 -22.66
CA LEU A 16 45.01 -15.91 -21.38
C LEU A 16 44.69 -14.82 -20.34
N SER A 17 45.05 -13.56 -20.61
CA SER A 17 44.71 -12.41 -19.74
C SER A 17 43.43 -11.69 -20.17
N THR A 18 42.98 -11.85 -21.42
CA THR A 18 41.74 -11.21 -21.92
C THR A 18 40.50 -12.09 -21.72
N SER A 19 40.66 -13.41 -21.55
CA SER A 19 39.54 -14.32 -21.25
C SER A 19 39.12 -14.34 -19.78
N LEU A 20 39.91 -13.75 -18.87
CA LEU A 20 39.56 -13.67 -17.44
C LEU A 20 38.87 -12.34 -17.06
N ALA A 21 38.98 -11.30 -17.88
CA ALA A 21 38.36 -9.99 -17.62
C ALA A 21 36.86 -9.93 -17.99
N VAL A 22 36.34 -10.91 -18.73
CA VAL A 22 34.94 -10.92 -19.20
C VAL A 22 33.99 -11.58 -18.19
N TYR A 23 34.50 -12.35 -17.22
CA TYR A 23 33.65 -13.05 -16.24
C TYR A 23 33.32 -12.25 -14.97
N LEU A 24 33.84 -11.03 -14.82
CA LEU A 24 33.56 -10.15 -13.68
C LEU A 24 32.69 -8.94 -14.04
N TYR A 25 32.05 -8.93 -15.21
CA TYR A 25 30.86 -8.09 -15.41
C TYR A 25 29.66 -8.75 -14.74
N SER A 26 29.75 -8.90 -13.41
CA SER A 26 28.59 -9.15 -12.58
C SER A 26 27.65 -7.98 -12.83
N ALA A 27 26.59 -8.21 -13.60
CA ALA A 27 25.49 -7.27 -13.72
C ALA A 27 25.14 -6.86 -12.29
N ALA A 28 25.37 -5.58 -11.96
CA ALA A 28 24.94 -5.03 -10.68
C ALA A 28 23.50 -5.50 -10.46
N PRO A 29 23.16 -6.06 -9.29
CA PRO A 29 21.80 -6.49 -9.05
C PRO A 29 20.91 -5.29 -9.36
N LYS A 30 20.05 -5.42 -10.38
CA LYS A 30 19.04 -4.40 -10.67
C LYS A 30 18.28 -4.27 -9.37
N THR A 31 18.51 -3.18 -8.66
CA THR A 31 17.81 -2.85 -7.43
C THR A 31 16.35 -2.75 -7.83
N GLN A 32 15.60 -3.84 -7.65
CA GLN A 32 14.15 -3.82 -7.83
C GLN A 32 13.68 -2.78 -6.84
N LYS A 33 13.27 -1.61 -7.36
CA LYS A 33 12.62 -0.56 -6.58
C LYS A 33 11.47 -1.27 -5.89
N LYS A 34 11.57 -1.49 -4.58
CA LYS A 34 10.52 -2.14 -3.79
C LYS A 34 9.25 -1.32 -4.05
N ASN A 35 8.25 -1.93 -4.70
CA ASN A 35 7.00 -1.22 -4.98
C ASN A 35 6.40 -0.79 -3.64
N ALA A 36 6.30 0.51 -3.42
CA ALA A 36 5.72 1.05 -2.20
C ALA A 36 4.21 0.74 -2.16
N LEU A 37 3.70 0.41 -0.97
CA LEU A 37 2.26 0.24 -0.76
C LEU A 37 1.48 1.47 -1.23
N ALA A 38 0.60 1.27 -2.21
CA ALA A 38 -0.24 2.32 -2.76
C ALA A 38 -1.53 2.45 -1.97
N GLY A 39 -2.15 1.33 -1.61
CA GLY A 39 -3.40 1.31 -0.86
C GLY A 39 -3.79 -0.07 -0.35
N ILE A 40 -4.92 -0.13 0.32
CA ILE A 40 -5.44 -1.32 1.00
C ILE A 40 -6.92 -1.47 0.65
N VAL A 41 -7.34 -2.70 0.33
CA VAL A 41 -8.77 -3.04 0.15
C VAL A 41 -9.48 -3.00 1.50
N THR A 42 -10.50 -2.17 1.64
CA THR A 42 -11.23 -1.94 2.91
C THR A 42 -12.64 -2.50 2.91
N THR A 43 -13.25 -2.66 1.73
CA THR A 43 -14.57 -3.27 1.58
C THR A 43 -14.64 -4.07 0.29
N THR A 44 -15.27 -5.23 0.34
CA THR A 44 -15.61 -6.05 -0.83
C THR A 44 -17.04 -6.55 -0.71
N LYS A 45 -17.88 -6.27 -1.71
CA LYS A 45 -19.22 -6.85 -1.85
C LYS A 45 -19.31 -7.55 -3.20
N GLY A 46 -19.79 -8.79 -3.20
CA GLY A 46 -19.89 -9.61 -4.41
C GLY A 46 -18.52 -10.08 -4.93
N LYS A 47 -18.36 -10.11 -6.25
CA LYS A 47 -17.15 -10.58 -6.93
C LYS A 47 -16.23 -9.40 -7.25
N VAL A 48 -15.33 -9.12 -6.31
CA VAL A 48 -14.24 -8.15 -6.44
C VAL A 48 -12.95 -8.93 -6.66
N GLN A 49 -12.19 -8.55 -7.67
CA GLN A 49 -10.97 -9.24 -8.05
C GLN A 49 -9.79 -8.28 -8.14
N VAL A 50 -8.61 -8.78 -7.81
CA VAL A 50 -7.34 -8.07 -7.95
C VAL A 50 -6.39 -8.92 -8.79
N SER A 51 -5.81 -8.30 -9.82
CA SER A 51 -4.66 -8.82 -10.55
C SER A 51 -3.40 -8.20 -9.97
N LYS A 52 -2.41 -9.05 -9.64
CA LYS A 52 -1.11 -8.61 -9.11
C LYS A 52 -0.11 -8.40 -10.24
N ASN A 53 0.20 -7.16 -10.58
CA ASN A 53 1.10 -6.79 -11.67
C ASN A 53 0.86 -7.57 -12.98
N GLY A 54 -0.38 -7.57 -13.47
CA GLY A 54 -0.78 -8.24 -14.71
C GLY A 54 -0.91 -9.77 -14.66
N LYS A 55 -0.79 -10.38 -13.48
CA LYS A 55 -1.08 -11.81 -13.27
C LYS A 55 -2.58 -12.10 -13.29
N ASP A 56 -2.96 -13.36 -13.13
CA ASP A 56 -4.37 -13.75 -13.06
C ASP A 56 -5.14 -13.01 -11.96
N PHE A 57 -6.39 -12.66 -12.28
CA PHE A 57 -7.33 -12.06 -11.33
C PHE A 57 -7.72 -13.07 -10.25
N LYS A 58 -7.53 -12.69 -9.00
CA LYS A 58 -7.95 -13.47 -7.82
C LYS A 58 -8.99 -12.70 -7.02
N GLN A 59 -9.86 -13.40 -6.30
CA GLN A 59 -10.83 -12.76 -5.40
C GLN A 59 -10.08 -11.89 -4.37
N ALA A 60 -10.48 -10.63 -4.27
CA ALA A 60 -9.95 -9.67 -3.32
C ALA A 60 -10.43 -10.00 -1.91
N LYS A 61 -9.57 -9.78 -0.92
CA LYS A 61 -9.90 -9.84 0.50
C LYS A 61 -9.68 -8.47 1.14
N ILE A 62 -10.43 -8.20 2.19
CA ILE A 62 -10.19 -7.03 3.04
C ILE A 62 -8.77 -7.14 3.62
N GLY A 63 -8.05 -6.03 3.65
CA GLY A 63 -6.66 -5.98 4.05
C GLY A 63 -5.67 -6.39 2.95
N ASP A 64 -6.11 -6.70 1.74
CA ASP A 64 -5.19 -6.91 0.62
C ASP A 64 -4.45 -5.61 0.29
N PHE A 65 -3.12 -5.68 0.35
CA PHE A 65 -2.23 -4.62 -0.08
C PHE A 65 -2.25 -4.47 -1.58
N LEU A 66 -2.26 -3.25 -2.05
CA LEU A 66 -2.26 -2.90 -3.45
C LEU A 66 -1.02 -2.08 -3.78
N TYR A 67 -0.37 -2.45 -4.88
CA TYR A 67 0.88 -1.86 -5.33
C TYR A 67 0.74 -1.25 -6.73
N GLU A 68 1.71 -0.46 -7.14
CA GLU A 68 1.84 -0.06 -8.53
C GLU A 68 1.85 -1.29 -9.47
N GLY A 69 1.07 -1.22 -10.54
CA GLY A 69 0.87 -2.32 -11.49
C GLY A 69 -0.32 -3.22 -11.17
N ASP A 70 -0.88 -3.15 -9.96
CA ASP A 70 -2.06 -3.95 -9.60
C ASP A 70 -3.34 -3.38 -10.24
N THR A 71 -4.23 -4.28 -10.67
CA THR A 71 -5.53 -3.91 -11.25
C THR A 71 -6.66 -4.39 -10.35
N VAL A 72 -7.60 -3.51 -10.04
CA VAL A 72 -8.81 -3.81 -9.28
C VAL A 72 -9.98 -3.90 -10.26
N LYS A 73 -10.81 -4.95 -10.14
CA LYS A 73 -11.98 -5.20 -10.96
C LYS A 73 -13.19 -5.57 -10.12
N THR A 74 -14.31 -4.91 -10.34
CA THR A 74 -15.62 -5.25 -9.78
C THR A 74 -16.52 -5.80 -10.89
N LEU A 75 -17.12 -6.97 -10.68
CA LEU A 75 -18.08 -7.52 -11.64
C LEU A 75 -19.49 -6.96 -11.40
N LYS A 76 -20.47 -7.46 -12.16
CA LYS A 76 -21.89 -7.15 -11.99
C LYS A 76 -22.34 -7.39 -10.54
N LYS A 77 -23.21 -6.52 -10.00
CA LYS A 77 -23.70 -6.57 -8.60
C LYS A 77 -22.57 -6.65 -7.56
N SER A 78 -21.43 -6.05 -7.85
CA SER A 78 -20.25 -6.07 -6.97
C SER A 78 -19.75 -4.65 -6.75
N GLN A 79 -19.18 -4.40 -5.58
CA GLN A 79 -18.70 -3.08 -5.16
C GLN A 79 -17.46 -3.24 -4.29
N SER A 80 -16.57 -2.26 -4.32
CA SER A 80 -15.38 -2.27 -3.47
C SER A 80 -15.06 -0.88 -2.93
N ALA A 81 -14.34 -0.85 -1.81
CA ALA A 81 -13.66 0.35 -1.34
C ALA A 81 -12.16 0.05 -1.17
N VAL A 82 -11.33 1.01 -1.57
CA VAL A 82 -9.89 1.01 -1.41
C VAL A 82 -9.48 2.31 -0.74
N THR A 83 -8.63 2.23 0.28
CA THR A 83 -8.02 3.39 0.91
C THR A 83 -6.54 3.42 0.61
N TYR A 84 -6.07 4.49 -0.02
CA TYR A 84 -4.67 4.72 -0.34
C TYR A 84 -3.90 5.16 0.91
N THR A 85 -2.58 4.96 0.90
CA THR A 85 -1.69 5.37 2.00
C THR A 85 -1.66 6.89 2.20
N ASN A 86 -1.88 7.66 1.13
CA ASN A 86 -2.09 9.11 1.20
C ASN A 86 -3.53 9.51 1.62
N GLY A 87 -4.37 8.53 1.97
CA GLY A 87 -5.73 8.66 2.49
C GLY A 87 -6.79 9.03 1.46
N VAL A 88 -6.48 8.95 0.17
CA VAL A 88 -7.52 8.95 -0.87
C VAL A 88 -8.38 7.70 -0.71
N ILE A 89 -9.70 7.88 -0.69
CA ILE A 89 -10.66 6.77 -0.66
C ILE A 89 -11.28 6.68 -2.05
N ILE A 90 -11.20 5.49 -2.64
CA ILE A 90 -11.85 5.16 -3.91
C ILE A 90 -12.89 4.09 -3.63
N LYS A 91 -14.14 4.39 -3.96
CA LYS A 91 -15.22 3.43 -4.00
C LYS A 91 -15.51 3.10 -5.45
N SER A 92 -15.69 1.82 -5.75
CA SER A 92 -15.96 1.33 -7.10
C SER A 92 -17.34 0.69 -7.14
N ASN A 93 -18.13 1.12 -8.12
CA ASN A 93 -19.42 0.50 -8.41
C ASN A 93 -19.21 -0.79 -9.21
N GLN A 94 -20.29 -1.44 -9.65
CA GLN A 94 -20.21 -2.61 -10.51
C GLN A 94 -19.58 -2.30 -11.88
N ASN A 95 -18.99 -3.33 -12.50
CA ASN A 95 -18.36 -3.25 -13.83
C ASN A 95 -17.28 -2.18 -13.92
N THR A 96 -16.49 -2.04 -12.86
CA THR A 96 -15.40 -1.06 -12.79
C THR A 96 -14.06 -1.77 -12.84
N GLU A 97 -13.14 -1.24 -13.65
CA GLU A 97 -11.77 -1.73 -13.74
C GLU A 97 -10.79 -0.56 -13.78
N TYR A 98 -9.84 -0.56 -12.85
CA TYR A 98 -8.78 0.45 -12.82
C TYR A 98 -7.43 -0.14 -12.40
N LEU A 99 -6.39 0.39 -13.03
CA LEU A 99 -4.99 0.08 -12.76
C LEU A 99 -4.40 1.12 -11.80
N ILE A 100 -3.68 0.64 -10.80
CA ILE A 100 -2.92 1.47 -9.88
C ILE A 100 -1.62 1.89 -10.55
N SER A 101 -1.39 3.19 -10.60
CA SER A 101 -0.20 3.79 -11.21
C SER A 101 0.33 4.88 -10.30
N ILE A 102 1.63 4.95 -10.07
CA ILE A 102 2.20 6.06 -9.32
C ILE A 102 2.72 7.07 -10.33
N SER A 103 2.44 8.36 -10.11
CA SER A 103 3.02 9.41 -10.94
C SER A 103 4.35 9.82 -10.34
N GLU A 104 5.45 9.61 -11.05
CA GLU A 104 6.76 10.11 -10.63
C GLU A 104 6.82 11.66 -10.59
N GLN A 105 5.92 12.32 -11.34
CA GLN A 105 5.82 13.79 -11.43
C GLN A 105 5.00 14.43 -10.31
N LEU A 106 4.19 13.65 -9.58
CA LEU A 106 3.51 14.17 -8.40
C LEU A 106 4.44 13.97 -7.19
N GLU A 107 5.07 15.05 -6.71
CA GLU A 107 5.97 15.03 -5.54
C GLU A 107 5.53 14.01 -4.48
N LYS A 108 6.35 12.96 -4.22
CA LYS A 108 6.34 11.91 -3.17
C LYS A 108 4.99 11.37 -2.58
N ILE A 109 3.83 11.91 -2.94
CA ILE A 109 2.55 11.83 -2.25
C ILE A 109 1.37 11.72 -3.25
N GLY A 110 1.55 12.12 -4.52
CA GLY A 110 0.45 12.04 -5.47
C GLY A 110 0.29 10.66 -6.09
N SER A 111 -0.88 10.08 -5.93
CA SER A 111 -1.26 8.81 -6.54
C SER A 111 -2.04 9.06 -7.83
N ARG A 112 -1.90 8.14 -8.78
CA ARG A 112 -2.68 8.13 -10.02
C ARG A 112 -3.42 6.79 -10.13
N ILE A 113 -4.50 6.77 -10.87
CA ILE A 113 -5.06 5.53 -11.40
C ILE A 113 -5.34 5.68 -12.88
N LYS A 114 -5.37 4.56 -13.60
CA LYS A 114 -5.91 4.51 -14.95
C LYS A 114 -7.23 3.77 -14.90
N LEU A 115 -8.34 4.47 -15.10
CA LEU A 115 -9.67 3.91 -15.16
C LEU A 115 -9.94 3.42 -16.59
N ALA A 116 -10.17 2.11 -16.73
CA ALA A 116 -10.45 1.48 -18.01
C ALA A 116 -11.95 1.50 -18.33
N SER A 117 -12.81 1.32 -17.32
CA SER A 117 -14.26 1.42 -17.45
C SER A 117 -14.93 1.45 -16.07
N GLY A 118 -16.18 1.89 -16.04
CA GLY A 118 -17.06 1.88 -14.88
C GLY A 118 -17.07 3.17 -14.08
N GLN A 119 -17.62 3.08 -12.87
CA GLN A 119 -17.90 4.21 -12.01
C GLN A 119 -17.09 4.17 -10.71
N LEU A 120 -16.55 5.32 -10.35
CA LEU A 120 -15.79 5.57 -9.14
C LEU A 120 -16.34 6.78 -8.39
N TRP A 121 -16.54 6.63 -7.09
CA TRP A 121 -16.67 7.75 -6.18
C TRP A 121 -15.35 7.92 -5.44
N THR A 122 -14.82 9.14 -5.40
CA THR A 122 -13.49 9.41 -4.85
C THR A 122 -13.54 10.56 -3.86
N LYS A 123 -12.91 10.36 -2.69
CA LYS A 123 -12.67 11.40 -1.69
C LYS A 123 -11.18 11.57 -1.46
N VAL A 124 -10.69 12.77 -1.75
CA VAL A 124 -9.29 13.15 -1.64
C VAL A 124 -9.10 14.06 -0.45
N ARG A 125 -8.11 13.76 0.40
CA ARG A 125 -7.81 14.60 1.56
C ARG A 125 -7.36 16.01 1.13
N PRO A 126 -7.66 17.04 1.93
CA PRO A 126 -7.10 18.37 1.71
C PRO A 126 -5.59 18.32 1.54
N LYS A 127 -5.05 19.15 0.64
CA LYS A 127 -3.62 19.23 0.31
C LYS A 127 -3.01 17.99 -0.38
N THR A 128 -3.75 16.91 -0.58
CA THR A 128 -3.31 15.75 -1.38
C THR A 128 -3.68 15.95 -2.85
N LYS A 129 -2.75 15.67 -3.77
CA LYS A 129 -2.99 15.62 -5.21
C LYS A 129 -3.36 14.21 -5.63
N PHE A 130 -4.32 14.07 -6.52
CA PHE A 130 -4.71 12.77 -7.08
C PHE A 130 -5.12 12.95 -8.55
N GLU A 131 -4.87 11.92 -9.35
CA GLU A 131 -5.21 11.94 -10.78
C GLU A 131 -5.90 10.64 -11.21
N ILE A 132 -6.99 10.77 -11.97
CA ILE A 132 -7.62 9.65 -12.67
C ILE A 132 -7.43 9.88 -14.17
N LYS A 133 -6.72 8.95 -14.82
CA LYS A 133 -6.57 8.95 -16.28
C LYS A 133 -7.56 7.98 -16.91
N THR A 134 -8.24 8.44 -17.94
CA THR A 134 -9.04 7.60 -18.85
C THR A 134 -8.46 7.72 -20.27
N PRO A 135 -8.93 6.92 -21.23
CA PRO A 135 -8.58 7.10 -22.64
C PRO A 135 -8.98 8.46 -23.21
N VAL A 136 -10.00 9.13 -22.65
CA VAL A 136 -10.57 10.37 -23.23
C VAL A 136 -10.18 11.64 -22.47
N ALA A 137 -9.83 11.53 -21.19
CA ALA A 137 -9.44 12.69 -20.37
C ALA A 137 -8.59 12.32 -19.15
N VAL A 138 -7.97 13.33 -18.56
CA VAL A 138 -7.33 13.32 -17.26
C VAL A 138 -8.17 14.16 -16.29
N VAL A 139 -8.44 13.60 -15.12
CA VAL A 139 -9.15 14.22 -14.01
C VAL A 139 -8.13 14.50 -12.92
N ALA A 140 -7.70 15.76 -12.78
CA ALA A 140 -6.71 16.17 -11.80
C ALA A 140 -7.39 16.93 -10.65
N VAL A 141 -7.07 16.53 -9.42
CA VAL A 141 -7.78 17.04 -8.24
C VAL A 141 -6.87 17.32 -7.06
N ARG A 142 -7.35 18.21 -6.18
CA ARG A 142 -6.73 18.48 -4.88
C ARG A 142 -7.80 18.72 -3.83
N GLY A 143 -7.90 17.84 -2.84
CA GLY A 143 -8.86 17.98 -1.74
C GLY A 143 -10.32 18.06 -2.22
N THR A 144 -10.77 17.05 -2.98
CA THR A 144 -12.09 17.03 -3.61
C THR A 144 -12.90 15.80 -3.22
N GLU A 145 -14.21 15.90 -3.40
CA GLU A 145 -15.14 14.78 -3.36
C GLU A 145 -15.95 14.78 -4.65
N PHE A 146 -15.88 13.69 -5.43
CA PHE A 146 -16.47 13.64 -6.77
C PHE A 146 -16.84 12.21 -7.18
N ASP A 147 -17.76 12.09 -8.13
CA ASP A 147 -18.13 10.86 -8.82
C ASP A 147 -17.71 10.95 -10.28
N LEU A 148 -17.20 9.85 -10.82
CA LEU A 148 -16.70 9.73 -12.17
C LEU A 148 -17.21 8.42 -12.77
N ASN A 149 -17.84 8.47 -13.93
CA ASN A 149 -18.23 7.30 -14.71
C ASN A 149 -17.60 7.35 -16.10
N TYR A 150 -16.99 6.25 -16.54
CA TYR A 150 -16.46 6.10 -17.88
C TYR A 150 -17.01 4.83 -18.53
N ASP A 151 -17.81 4.98 -19.58
CA ASP A 151 -18.50 3.86 -20.25
C ASP A 151 -17.69 3.23 -21.39
N GLY A 152 -16.45 3.66 -21.60
CA GLY A 152 -15.59 3.28 -22.73
C GLY A 152 -15.59 4.29 -23.88
N ARG A 153 -16.48 5.28 -23.87
CA ARG A 153 -16.56 6.35 -24.88
C ARG A 153 -16.72 7.73 -24.27
N ASN A 154 -17.60 7.84 -23.28
CA ASN A 154 -17.94 9.08 -22.59
C ASN A 154 -17.52 8.97 -21.13
N LEU A 155 -16.98 10.08 -20.63
CA LEU A 155 -16.66 10.30 -19.25
C LEU A 155 -17.65 11.33 -18.70
N ASP A 156 -18.37 10.98 -17.65
CA ASP A 156 -19.23 11.86 -16.88
C ASP A 156 -18.59 12.13 -15.51
N LEU A 157 -18.53 13.40 -15.13
CA LEU A 157 -17.94 13.86 -13.87
C LEU A 157 -18.96 14.70 -13.10
N ALA A 158 -19.12 14.44 -11.81
CA ALA A 158 -19.91 15.24 -10.88
C ALA A 158 -19.11 15.58 -9.63
N VAL A 159 -19.07 16.86 -9.25
CA VAL A 159 -18.24 17.35 -8.13
C VAL A 159 -19.12 17.74 -6.95
N TYR A 160 -18.89 17.09 -5.81
CA TYR A 160 -19.62 17.33 -4.56
C TYR A 160 -18.89 18.30 -3.64
N ASP A 161 -17.56 18.32 -3.67
CA ASP A 161 -16.75 19.26 -2.91
C ASP A 161 -15.41 19.55 -3.60
N GLY A 162 -14.92 20.78 -3.45
CA GLY A 162 -13.69 21.26 -4.09
C GLY A 162 -13.82 21.57 -5.58
N THR A 163 -12.69 21.51 -6.30
CA THR A 163 -12.59 21.80 -7.73
C THR A 163 -11.78 20.72 -8.44
N VAL A 164 -12.31 20.25 -9.57
CA VAL A 164 -11.72 19.23 -10.42
C VAL A 164 -11.30 19.84 -11.74
N ASN A 165 -10.04 19.69 -12.13
CA ASN A 165 -9.60 20.03 -13.48
C ASN A 165 -9.82 18.82 -14.39
N LEU A 166 -10.77 18.93 -15.31
CA LEU A 166 -11.04 17.93 -16.35
C LEU A 166 -10.35 18.40 -17.63
N GLY A 167 -9.40 17.62 -18.14
CA GLY A 167 -8.59 18.03 -19.29
C GLY A 167 -8.28 16.91 -20.27
N ASN A 168 -8.10 17.27 -21.53
CA ASN A 168 -7.55 16.39 -22.56
C ASN A 168 -6.67 17.21 -23.54
N GLU A 169 -6.24 16.61 -24.64
CA GLU A 169 -5.37 17.26 -25.62
C GLU A 169 -6.02 18.46 -26.35
N LYS A 170 -7.34 18.59 -26.29
CA LYS A 170 -8.11 19.67 -26.95
C LYS A 170 -8.41 20.84 -26.02
N GLY A 171 -8.28 20.68 -24.70
CA GLY A 171 -8.53 21.73 -23.73
C GLY A 171 -8.79 21.21 -22.32
N SER A 172 -9.02 22.13 -21.39
CA SER A 172 -9.37 21.81 -20.00
C SER A 172 -10.48 22.73 -19.47
N LYS A 173 -11.20 22.23 -18.48
CA LYS A 173 -12.27 22.94 -17.76
C LYS A 173 -12.15 22.65 -16.27
N ASP A 174 -12.32 23.68 -15.45
CA ASP A 174 -12.45 23.54 -14.01
C ASP A 174 -13.93 23.33 -13.66
N VAL A 175 -14.22 22.19 -13.05
CA VAL A 175 -15.55 21.80 -12.58
C VAL A 175 -15.57 21.97 -11.07
N ASN A 176 -16.38 22.92 -10.59
CA ASN A 176 -16.44 23.27 -9.17
C ASN A 176 -17.54 22.47 -8.45
N LYS A 177 -17.55 22.58 -7.12
CA LYS A 177 -18.61 22.07 -6.26
C LYS A 177 -20.01 22.37 -6.80
N GLY A 178 -20.85 21.34 -6.85
CA GLY A 178 -22.22 21.43 -7.33
C GLY A 178 -22.33 21.47 -8.85
N GLN A 179 -21.23 21.28 -9.57
CA GLN A 179 -21.22 21.20 -11.03
C GLN A 179 -20.93 19.78 -11.53
N LYS A 180 -21.31 19.55 -12.78
CA LYS A 180 -20.98 18.37 -13.57
C LYS A 180 -20.39 18.80 -14.91
N SER A 181 -19.63 17.91 -15.52
CA SER A 181 -19.15 18.06 -16.89
C SER A 181 -18.99 16.68 -17.52
N SER A 182 -18.85 16.63 -18.84
CA SER A 182 -18.58 15.41 -19.57
C SER A 182 -17.45 15.60 -20.57
N CYS A 183 -16.84 14.49 -20.97
CA CYS A 183 -15.81 14.46 -22.00
C CYS A 183 -15.98 13.22 -22.87
N SER A 184 -15.96 13.41 -24.19
CA SER A 184 -15.97 12.34 -25.18
C SER A 184 -14.70 12.42 -26.03
N GLY A 185 -14.23 11.27 -26.52
CA GLY A 185 -13.02 11.22 -27.34
C GLY A 185 -13.11 12.15 -28.55
N GLY A 186 -12.08 12.99 -28.74
CA GLY A 186 -11.95 13.88 -29.90
C GLY A 186 -12.42 15.32 -29.70
N ASN A 187 -13.20 15.60 -28.64
CA ASN A 187 -13.70 16.95 -28.32
C ASN A 187 -13.06 17.47 -27.01
N PRO A 188 -12.93 18.79 -26.81
CA PRO A 188 -12.58 19.32 -25.49
C PRO A 188 -13.65 18.97 -24.45
N PRO A 189 -13.32 18.99 -23.14
CA PRO A 189 -14.31 18.84 -22.08
C PRO A 189 -15.45 19.84 -22.22
N GLY A 190 -16.68 19.39 -21.99
CA GLY A 190 -17.88 20.23 -22.02
C GLY A 190 -17.88 21.29 -20.93
N ASP A 191 -18.59 22.39 -21.16
CA ASP A 191 -18.72 23.44 -20.15
C ASP A 191 -19.38 22.91 -18.87
N PRO A 192 -18.91 23.31 -17.67
CA PRO A 192 -19.52 22.89 -16.42
C PRO A 192 -20.97 23.37 -16.29
N GLU A 193 -21.87 22.45 -15.94
CA GLU A 193 -23.29 22.71 -15.72
C GLU A 193 -23.67 22.44 -14.25
N PRO A 194 -24.77 23.01 -13.73
CA PRO A 194 -25.32 22.63 -12.44
C PRO A 194 -25.57 21.12 -12.34
N ASN A 195 -25.21 20.53 -11.20
CA ASN A 195 -25.48 19.13 -10.89
C ASN A 195 -26.69 19.00 -9.95
N ASP A 196 -27.87 18.80 -10.52
CA ASP A 196 -29.12 18.60 -9.77
C ASP A 196 -29.30 17.16 -9.27
N LYS A 197 -28.42 16.23 -9.68
CA LYS A 197 -28.52 14.81 -9.32
C LYS A 197 -27.51 14.44 -8.25
N LYS A 198 -28.01 13.93 -7.13
CA LYS A 198 -27.19 13.32 -6.09
C LYS A 198 -27.21 11.80 -6.29
N ASN A 199 -26.10 11.26 -6.77
CA ASN A 199 -25.92 9.81 -6.85
C ASN A 199 -25.62 9.28 -5.43
N ASP A 200 -26.23 8.16 -5.02
CA ASP A 200 -26.24 7.70 -3.61
C ASP A 200 -25.76 6.26 -3.39
N TRP A 201 -25.40 5.53 -4.45
CA TRP A 201 -24.94 4.13 -4.38
C TRP A 201 -23.76 3.91 -3.41
N GLN A 202 -22.95 4.95 -3.18
CA GLN A 202 -21.80 4.93 -2.27
C GLN A 202 -22.18 4.82 -0.78
N GLY A 203 -23.45 5.03 -0.43
CA GLY A 203 -23.96 4.89 0.94
C GLY A 203 -23.79 3.48 1.48
N ASP A 204 -23.93 2.48 0.62
CA ASP A 204 -23.71 1.07 0.95
C ASP A 204 -22.25 0.76 1.35
N LEU A 205 -21.31 1.64 1.01
CA LEU A 205 -19.89 1.53 1.32
C LEU A 205 -19.45 2.60 2.33
N ALA A 206 -20.35 3.06 3.20
CA ALA A 206 -20.04 4.08 4.18
C ALA A 206 -18.85 3.68 5.06
N THR A 207 -17.82 4.54 5.11
CA THR A 207 -16.71 4.37 6.04
C THR A 207 -17.21 4.72 7.43
N LYS A 208 -17.17 3.77 8.37
CA LYS A 208 -17.70 3.89 9.73
C LYS A 208 -16.73 4.59 10.68
N GLY A 209 -15.44 4.60 10.34
CA GLY A 209 -14.40 5.17 11.17
C GLY A 209 -12.99 4.83 10.68
N VAL A 210 -12.02 4.80 11.60
CA VAL A 210 -10.61 4.57 11.30
C VAL A 210 -9.93 3.70 12.37
N LEU A 211 -9.00 2.85 11.94
CA LEU A 211 -8.10 2.13 12.83
C LEU A 211 -6.87 2.99 13.13
N LYS A 212 -6.41 3.00 14.38
CA LYS A 212 -5.15 3.62 14.79
C LYS A 212 -4.26 2.59 15.46
N LEU A 213 -2.98 2.59 15.10
CA LEU A 213 -1.98 1.71 15.68
C LEU A 213 -1.01 2.53 16.50
N GLU A 214 -0.71 2.06 17.70
CA GLU A 214 0.21 2.71 18.62
C GLU A 214 1.15 1.68 19.23
N SER A 215 2.40 2.10 19.45
CA SER A 215 3.33 1.35 20.28
C SER A 215 4.23 2.29 21.07
N LYS A 216 4.65 1.82 22.24
CA LYS A 216 5.64 2.51 23.08
C LYS A 216 7.04 2.50 22.47
N ILE A 217 7.31 1.59 21.52
CA ILE A 217 8.65 1.37 20.95
C ILE A 217 8.56 1.54 19.43
N LEU A 218 9.07 2.65 18.89
CA LEU A 218 9.12 2.88 17.44
C LEU A 218 10.42 2.37 16.79
N LYS A 219 11.42 2.07 17.62
CA LYS A 219 12.72 1.51 17.23
C LYS A 219 12.98 0.17 17.91
N PRO A 220 12.17 -0.85 17.61
CA PRO A 220 12.31 -2.16 18.24
C PRO A 220 13.62 -2.85 17.85
N ILE A 221 14.10 -3.71 18.74
CA ILE A 221 15.25 -4.56 18.48
C ILE A 221 14.76 -5.78 17.70
N VAL A 222 15.51 -6.19 16.67
CA VAL A 222 15.21 -7.40 15.90
C VAL A 222 15.04 -8.64 16.79
N SER A 223 14.08 -9.48 16.44
CA SER A 223 13.67 -10.70 17.14
C SER A 223 13.12 -10.52 18.56
N VAL A 224 13.00 -9.28 19.05
CA VAL A 224 12.37 -8.98 20.35
C VAL A 224 10.89 -8.65 20.11
N PRO A 225 9.94 -9.42 20.69
CA PRO A 225 8.53 -9.08 20.68
C PRO A 225 8.25 -7.70 21.27
N MET A 226 7.40 -6.93 20.61
CA MET A 226 6.87 -5.65 21.09
C MET A 226 5.34 -5.66 21.06
N GLU A 227 4.72 -4.95 22.00
CA GLU A 227 3.28 -4.75 22.03
C GLU A 227 2.87 -3.65 21.03
N VAL A 228 1.80 -3.91 20.28
CA VAL A 228 1.12 -2.94 19.42
C VAL A 228 -0.35 -2.92 19.82
N LEU A 229 -0.87 -1.72 20.08
CA LEU A 229 -2.28 -1.49 20.34
C LEU A 229 -2.95 -1.00 19.08
N ILE A 230 -4.07 -1.62 18.74
CA ILE A 230 -4.89 -1.28 17.59
C ILE A 230 -6.25 -0.86 18.12
N SER A 231 -6.60 0.41 17.91
CA SER A 231 -7.84 1.00 18.41
C SER A 231 -8.76 1.37 17.25
N VAL A 232 -10.03 0.99 17.36
CA VAL A 232 -11.08 1.32 16.41
C VAL A 232 -11.72 2.63 16.84
N TYR A 233 -11.67 3.64 15.98
CA TYR A 233 -12.32 4.93 16.19
C TYR A 233 -13.50 5.09 15.25
N ASP A 234 -14.60 5.67 15.72
CA ASP A 234 -15.72 6.10 14.89
C ASP A 234 -15.40 7.40 14.12
N ASN A 235 -16.34 7.83 13.26
CA ASN A 235 -16.22 9.10 12.53
C ASN A 235 -16.25 10.35 13.42
N SER A 236 -16.63 10.24 14.71
CA SER A 236 -16.54 11.30 15.71
C SER A 236 -15.22 11.30 16.46
N ASN A 237 -14.26 10.47 16.03
CA ASN A 237 -12.95 10.30 16.65
C ASN A 237 -13.01 9.82 18.12
N LYS A 238 -14.02 9.00 18.45
CA LYS A 238 -14.14 8.30 19.74
C LYS A 238 -13.90 6.80 19.53
N ILE A 239 -13.42 6.10 20.56
CA ILE A 239 -13.26 4.65 20.49
C ILE A 239 -14.64 4.01 20.30
N ASP A 240 -14.76 3.20 19.25
CA ASP A 240 -15.96 2.44 18.95
C ASP A 240 -15.98 1.15 19.77
N ALA A 241 -16.44 1.25 21.01
CA ALA A 241 -16.57 0.10 21.90
C ALA A 241 -17.63 -0.91 21.43
N THR A 242 -18.45 -0.55 20.43
CA THR A 242 -19.51 -1.42 19.88
C THR A 242 -19.05 -2.25 18.69
N TYR A 243 -17.82 -2.03 18.22
CA TYR A 243 -17.20 -2.79 17.14
C TYR A 243 -17.07 -4.28 17.50
N LYS A 244 -17.52 -5.16 16.60
CA LYS A 244 -17.56 -6.62 16.78
C LYS A 244 -16.91 -7.43 15.66
N ASP A 245 -16.47 -6.75 14.60
CA ASP A 245 -15.88 -7.42 13.44
C ASP A 245 -14.41 -7.76 13.69
N SER A 246 -13.83 -8.61 12.85
CA SER A 246 -12.42 -9.00 12.98
C SER A 246 -11.48 -7.97 12.36
N ILE A 247 -10.33 -7.71 12.99
CA ILE A 247 -9.25 -6.89 12.45
C ILE A 247 -8.18 -7.79 11.85
N THR A 248 -7.81 -7.53 10.60
CA THR A 248 -6.68 -8.18 9.92
C THR A 248 -5.41 -7.34 10.09
N VAL A 249 -4.29 -7.97 10.43
CA VAL A 249 -2.98 -7.31 10.60
C VAL A 249 -1.94 -7.93 9.68
N LYS A 250 -1.23 -7.08 8.94
CA LYS A 250 -0.22 -7.43 7.93
C LYS A 250 0.96 -6.47 7.98
N SER A 251 2.07 -6.82 7.33
CA SER A 251 3.19 -5.90 7.08
C SER A 251 3.77 -6.08 5.69
N GLU A 252 4.35 -5.00 5.16
CA GLU A 252 5.17 -5.02 3.94
C GLU A 252 6.55 -5.66 4.15
N LEU A 253 6.92 -5.94 5.40
CA LEU A 253 8.10 -6.70 5.76
C LEU A 253 7.73 -8.18 5.80
N THR A 254 8.30 -8.97 4.88
CA THR A 254 8.05 -10.41 4.79
C THR A 254 8.58 -11.21 6.00
N THR A 255 9.42 -10.57 6.81
CA THR A 255 10.05 -11.07 8.03
C THR A 255 9.35 -10.62 9.31
N MET A 256 8.25 -9.88 9.19
CA MET A 256 7.37 -9.57 10.32
C MET A 256 6.50 -10.77 10.67
N LEU A 257 6.37 -11.01 11.97
CA LEU A 257 5.47 -11.98 12.55
C LEU A 257 4.63 -11.31 13.63
N PHE A 258 3.39 -11.80 13.77
CA PHE A 258 2.40 -11.30 14.68
C PHE A 258 1.86 -12.41 15.57
N SER A 259 1.40 -12.04 16.76
CA SER A 259 0.81 -12.95 17.73
C SER A 259 -0.24 -12.25 18.58
N ILE A 260 -1.30 -12.95 18.94
CA ILE A 260 -2.32 -12.47 19.89
C ILE A 260 -2.00 -12.91 21.34
N ASP A 261 -1.23 -13.98 21.51
CA ASP A 261 -0.93 -14.59 22.81
C ASP A 261 0.57 -14.52 23.19
N GLY A 262 1.42 -14.06 22.28
CA GLY A 262 2.87 -13.97 22.44
C GLY A 262 3.62 -15.28 22.17
N SER A 263 2.91 -16.37 21.85
CA SER A 263 3.45 -17.72 21.72
C SER A 263 3.35 -18.29 20.30
N LYS A 264 2.21 -18.11 19.62
CA LYS A 264 1.99 -18.54 18.23
C LYS A 264 2.20 -17.36 17.29
N TRP A 265 3.03 -17.56 16.26
CA TRP A 265 3.53 -16.47 15.42
C TRP A 265 3.22 -16.73 13.94
N ASP A 266 2.49 -15.81 13.33
CA ASP A 266 2.07 -15.89 11.93
C ASP A 266 2.43 -14.62 11.15
N LYS A 267 2.54 -14.72 9.82
CA LYS A 267 2.83 -13.57 8.94
C LYS A 267 1.65 -12.61 8.79
N GLU A 268 0.45 -13.11 9.07
CA GLU A 268 -0.82 -12.41 9.01
C GLU A 268 -1.69 -12.98 10.12
N ILE A 269 -2.36 -12.11 10.87
CA ILE A 269 -3.33 -12.52 11.90
C ILE A 269 -4.66 -11.83 11.66
N THR A 270 -5.74 -12.50 12.06
CA THR A 270 -7.08 -11.94 12.12
C THR A 270 -7.62 -12.18 13.52
N ALA A 271 -8.05 -11.12 14.20
CA ALA A 271 -8.50 -11.20 15.58
C ALA A 271 -9.57 -10.15 15.90
N ASP A 272 -10.44 -10.47 16.85
CA ASP A 272 -11.51 -9.59 17.28
C ASP A 272 -11.00 -8.58 18.31
N ALA A 273 -11.52 -7.36 18.26
CA ALA A 273 -11.20 -6.33 19.25
C ALA A 273 -12.11 -6.44 20.47
N ALA A 274 -11.56 -6.24 21.66
CA ALA A 274 -12.33 -6.15 22.89
C ALA A 274 -12.60 -4.68 23.22
N ALA A 275 -13.88 -4.29 23.28
CA ALA A 275 -14.28 -2.89 23.51
C ALA A 275 -13.59 -1.89 22.55
N GLY A 276 -13.45 -2.27 21.28
CA GLY A 276 -12.82 -1.43 20.26
C GLY A 276 -11.29 -1.38 20.32
N VAL A 277 -10.65 -2.19 21.17
CA VAL A 277 -9.18 -2.26 21.27
C VAL A 277 -8.71 -3.70 21.09
N LEU A 278 -7.74 -3.89 20.20
CA LEU A 278 -7.03 -5.14 19.98
C LEU A 278 -5.57 -4.95 20.37
N LYS A 279 -5.08 -5.78 21.28
CA LYS A 279 -3.67 -5.86 21.64
C LYS A 279 -3.04 -7.03 20.91
N ILE A 280 -1.89 -6.78 20.28
CA ILE A 280 -1.09 -7.83 19.63
C ILE A 280 0.38 -7.68 20.01
N PHE A 281 1.14 -8.73 19.75
CA PHE A 281 2.59 -8.71 19.73
C PHE A 281 3.09 -8.78 18.30
N SER A 282 4.20 -8.10 18.03
CA SER A 282 4.88 -8.16 16.74
C SER A 282 6.39 -8.30 16.93
N LYS A 283 7.08 -8.94 15.98
CA LYS A 283 8.55 -9.00 15.93
C LYS A 283 9.02 -9.10 14.48
N CYS A 284 10.19 -8.55 14.19
CA CYS A 284 10.86 -8.68 12.88
C CYS A 284 12.19 -9.41 13.06
N SER A 285 12.55 -10.34 12.18
CA SER A 285 13.87 -10.99 12.22
C SER A 285 14.99 -10.19 11.52
N GLU A 286 14.66 -9.09 10.83
CA GLU A 286 15.60 -8.31 10.02
C GLU A 286 15.64 -6.83 10.41
N VAL A 287 16.82 -6.23 10.24
CA VAL A 287 17.06 -4.80 10.42
C VAL A 287 16.47 -4.06 9.23
N GLY A 288 15.85 -2.91 9.49
CA GLY A 288 15.31 -2.06 8.44
C GLY A 288 14.05 -1.34 8.87
N SER A 289 13.50 -0.56 7.96
CA SER A 289 12.26 0.19 8.19
C SER A 289 11.11 -0.42 7.41
N GLY A 290 9.93 -0.39 8.00
CA GLY A 290 8.70 -0.82 7.35
C GLY A 290 7.49 -0.58 8.23
N SER A 291 6.32 -0.95 7.73
CA SER A 291 5.06 -0.57 8.35
C SER A 291 4.22 -1.80 8.66
N ILE A 292 3.54 -1.75 9.80
CA ILE A 292 2.41 -2.64 10.13
C ILE A 292 1.15 -1.95 9.65
N ALA A 293 0.23 -2.69 9.04
CA ALA A 293 -1.10 -2.20 8.71
C ALA A 293 -2.17 -3.03 9.40
N ALA A 294 -3.19 -2.37 9.94
CA ALA A 294 -4.41 -3.00 10.42
C ALA A 294 -5.58 -2.58 9.51
N SER A 295 -6.44 -3.54 9.18
CA SER A 295 -7.60 -3.34 8.30
C SER A 295 -8.84 -4.01 8.88
N ALA A 296 -9.98 -3.37 8.70
CA ALA A 296 -11.29 -3.86 9.12
C ALA A 296 -12.33 -3.46 8.07
N GLU A 297 -13.41 -4.23 7.97
CA GLU A 297 -14.46 -3.99 6.99
C GLU A 297 -15.11 -2.62 7.20
N ASN A 298 -15.17 -1.79 6.16
CA ASN A 298 -15.78 -0.45 6.20
C ASN A 298 -15.09 0.55 7.16
N TYR A 299 -13.88 0.28 7.64
CA TYR A 299 -13.06 1.28 8.36
C TYR A 299 -11.85 1.67 7.50
N ALA A 300 -11.43 2.92 7.62
CA ALA A 300 -10.14 3.33 7.07
C ALA A 300 -9.01 2.57 7.80
N PRO A 301 -8.02 2.02 7.08
CA PRO A 301 -6.96 1.24 7.67
C PRO A 301 -6.03 2.15 8.46
N GLY A 302 -5.38 1.57 9.46
CA GLY A 302 -4.33 2.22 10.22
C GLY A 302 -2.96 1.65 9.84
N THR A 303 -1.92 2.48 9.90
CA THR A 303 -0.54 2.04 9.70
C THR A 303 0.37 2.52 10.85
N LEU A 304 1.38 1.73 11.18
CA LEU A 304 2.43 2.05 12.14
C LEU A 304 3.80 1.81 11.51
N ASP A 305 4.57 2.88 11.33
CA ASP A 305 5.93 2.83 10.82
C ASP A 305 6.91 2.48 11.94
N LEU A 306 7.81 1.54 11.66
CA LEU A 306 8.80 1.03 12.59
C LEU A 306 10.18 1.01 11.94
N SER A 307 11.23 1.19 12.76
CA SER A 307 12.62 1.06 12.33
C SER A 307 13.35 0.07 13.23
N PHE A 308 13.52 -1.16 12.75
CA PHE A 308 14.15 -2.24 13.48
C PHE A 308 15.67 -2.06 13.53
N GLU A 309 16.24 -2.11 14.73
CA GLU A 309 17.66 -1.93 14.99
C GLU A 309 18.31 -3.23 15.50
N THR A 310 19.63 -3.33 15.35
CA THR A 310 20.38 -4.41 15.99
C THR A 310 20.46 -4.18 17.49
N PRO A 311 20.51 -5.25 18.31
CA PRO A 311 20.76 -5.10 19.73
C PRO A 311 22.15 -4.47 19.94
N LYS A 312 22.20 -3.34 20.66
CA LYS A 312 23.47 -2.69 21.04
C LYS A 312 24.31 -3.60 21.93
N ASN A 313 23.66 -4.33 22.84
CA ASN A 313 24.25 -5.33 23.73
C ASN A 313 23.47 -6.64 23.60
N LYS A 314 24.16 -7.78 23.51
CA LYS A 314 23.53 -9.10 23.62
C LYS A 314 23.81 -9.63 25.01
N ASN A 315 22.78 -9.87 25.82
CA ASN A 315 22.96 -10.49 27.13
C ASN A 315 22.27 -11.86 27.11
N LEU A 316 23.00 -12.91 27.46
CA LEU A 316 22.41 -14.23 27.67
C LEU A 316 22.14 -14.39 29.16
N ARG A 317 20.86 -14.52 29.54
CA ARG A 317 20.48 -14.94 30.89
C ARG A 317 20.26 -16.45 30.89
N MET A 318 20.94 -17.14 31.78
CA MET A 318 20.81 -18.58 32.00
C MET A 318 20.36 -18.83 33.43
N LYS A 319 19.32 -19.63 33.62
CA LYS A 319 19.02 -20.22 34.93
C LYS A 319 19.74 -21.55 35.04
N ILE A 320 20.58 -21.67 36.06
CA ILE A 320 21.35 -22.89 36.32
C ILE A 320 20.88 -23.45 37.65
N LYS A 321 20.63 -24.76 37.71
CA LYS A 321 20.28 -25.44 38.95
C LYS A 321 21.55 -26.04 39.54
N THR A 322 21.96 -25.55 40.70
CA THR A 322 23.12 -26.03 41.47
C THR A 322 22.65 -26.89 42.64
N GLU A 323 23.57 -27.57 43.33
CA GLU A 323 23.26 -28.34 44.55
C GLU A 323 22.70 -27.45 45.68
N THR A 324 22.94 -26.14 45.61
CA THR A 324 22.53 -25.13 46.59
C THR A 324 21.27 -24.33 46.19
N GLY A 325 20.75 -24.47 44.98
CA GLY A 325 19.54 -23.77 44.53
C GLY A 325 19.47 -23.47 43.02
N GLU A 326 18.60 -22.53 42.62
CA GLU A 326 18.61 -21.96 41.27
C GLU A 326 19.39 -20.65 41.27
N GLU A 327 20.35 -20.52 40.34
CA GLU A 327 21.17 -19.32 40.15
C GLU A 327 20.91 -18.70 38.78
N ASP A 328 20.79 -17.37 38.73
CA ASP A 328 20.70 -16.59 37.49
C ASP A 328 22.10 -16.13 37.06
N VAL A 329 22.61 -16.65 35.94
CA VAL A 329 23.86 -16.21 35.32
C VAL A 329 23.56 -15.28 34.14
N ILE A 330 24.20 -14.11 34.11
CA ILE A 330 24.05 -13.13 33.01
C ILE A 330 25.41 -12.96 32.32
N LEU A 331 25.53 -13.50 31.10
CA LEU A 331 26.67 -13.25 30.23
C LEU A 331 26.38 -12.01 29.39
N LYS A 332 27.25 -11.00 29.47
CA LYS A 332 27.17 -9.78 28.67
C LYS A 332 28.12 -9.86 27.48
N PHE A 333 27.59 -9.67 26.27
CA PHE A 333 28.37 -9.64 25.04
C PHE A 333 28.31 -8.24 24.45
N GLU A 334 29.48 -7.61 24.36
CA GLU A 334 29.66 -6.32 23.69
C GLU A 334 30.27 -6.55 22.30
N LYS A 335 29.72 -5.88 21.29
CA LYS A 335 30.33 -5.86 19.96
C LYS A 335 31.50 -4.88 20.04
N LYS A 336 32.74 -5.38 19.95
CA LYS A 336 33.92 -4.51 19.80
C LYS A 336 33.80 -3.64 18.53
N PRO A 337 34.25 -2.38 18.59
CA PRO A 337 34.09 -1.40 17.52
C PRO A 337 34.66 -1.85 16.18
#